data_AF-A0A846PH25-F1
#
_entry.id   AF-A0A846PH25-F1
#
_cell.length_a   1.000
_cell.length_b   1.000
_cell.length_c   1.000
_cell.angle_alpha   90.00
_cell.angle_beta   90.00
_cell.angle_gamma   90.00
#
_symmetry.space_group_name_H-M   'P 1'
#
loop_
_entity.id
_entity.type
_entity.pdbx_description
1 polymer ?
#
loop_
_entity_poly.entity_id
_entity_poly.type
_entity_poly.pdbx_seq_one_letter_code
_entity_poly.pdbx_strand_id
1 'polypeptide(L)'
;MSDFSTEIRTFYSLKEIREALDEETNQLRILSEDYSEWLGTLLRNPKSSRSEEWSKKAAELQKALKAGGRKGSKKKEKPGSSIEWKQFKEIMLCSDSFGEAEILFEAVEELKGKIEKLEKIKKSIEDLERYGLGKEMRYITYIKDGIPQKIIFKSTEESEALEKFEFSGNFSVTKQT
;
A
#
# COMPACT_ATOMS: atom_id res chain seq x y z
N MET A 1 3.11 -4.92 10.40
CA MET A 1 2.50 -5.75 9.34
C MET A 1 1.07 -6.01 9.76
N SER A 2 0.11 -5.41 9.06
CA SER A 2 -1.32 -5.62 9.32
C SER A 2 -1.86 -6.49 8.19
N ASP A 3 -2.09 -7.77 8.51
CA ASP A 3 -2.35 -8.89 7.59
C ASP A 3 -3.82 -9.04 7.15
N PHE A 4 -4.44 -8.01 6.56
CA PHE A 4 -5.74 -8.22 5.88
C PHE A 4 -5.87 -7.44 4.57
N SER A 5 -6.12 -8.18 3.47
CA SER A 5 -6.47 -7.61 2.15
C SER A 5 -7.78 -6.83 2.18
N THR A 6 -8.56 -6.93 3.25
CA THR A 6 -9.78 -6.16 3.46
C THR A 6 -10.01 -5.96 4.95
N GLU A 7 -10.13 -4.72 5.39
CA GLU A 7 -10.42 -4.36 6.77
C GLU A 7 -11.46 -3.22 6.85
N ILE A 8 -12.17 -3.15 7.97
CA ILE A 8 -13.01 -2.00 8.33
C ILE A 8 -12.39 -1.37 9.57
N ARG A 9 -12.00 -0.09 9.47
CA ARG A 9 -11.38 0.65 10.56
C ARG A 9 -12.20 1.89 10.89
N THR A 10 -12.36 2.15 12.18
CA THR A 10 -12.99 3.39 12.66
C THR A 10 -11.91 4.39 13.04
N PHE A 11 -12.08 5.64 12.62
CA PHE A 11 -11.25 6.78 12.97
C PHE A 11 -12.12 7.87 13.61
N TYR A 12 -11.52 8.69 14.47
CA TYR A 12 -12.21 9.74 15.21
C TYR A 12 -11.88 11.14 14.68
N SER A 13 -11.01 11.23 13.68
CA SER A 13 -10.69 12.46 12.99
C SER A 13 -10.19 12.19 11.57
N LEU A 14 -10.36 13.16 10.67
CA LEU A 14 -9.72 13.10 9.34
C LEU A 14 -8.18 13.10 9.45
N LYS A 15 -7.63 13.69 10.52
CA LYS A 15 -6.21 13.66 10.85
C LYS A 15 -5.70 12.23 11.05
N GLU A 16 -6.41 11.41 11.83
CA GLU A 16 -6.02 10.00 12.04
C GLU A 16 -6.05 9.20 10.73
N ILE A 17 -7.00 9.46 9.83
CA ILE A 17 -7.01 8.80 8.52
C ILE A 17 -5.76 9.22 7.72
N ARG A 18 -5.39 10.50 7.74
CA ARG A 18 -4.18 10.99 7.07
C ARG A 18 -2.90 10.39 7.65
N GLU A 19 -2.81 10.28 8.98
CA GLU A 19 -1.68 9.65 9.66
C GLU A 19 -1.57 8.17 9.31
N ALA A 20 -2.70 7.45 9.26
CA ALA A 20 -2.72 6.06 8.83
C ALA A 20 -2.30 5.89 7.35
N LEU A 21 -2.73 6.80 6.48
CA LEU A 21 -2.29 6.82 5.08
C LEU A 21 -0.79 7.12 4.94
N ASP A 22 -0.24 8.00 5.77
CA ASP A 22 1.18 8.33 5.76
C ASP A 22 2.03 7.14 6.22
N GLU A 23 1.61 6.45 7.28
CA GLU A 23 2.26 5.24 7.75
C GLU A 23 2.26 4.17 6.66
N GLU A 24 1.10 3.85 6.08
CA GLU A 24 0.99 2.86 5.01
C GLU A 24 1.84 3.25 3.78
N THR A 25 1.81 4.53 3.40
CA THR A 25 2.62 5.03 2.27
C THR A 25 4.12 4.87 2.55
N ASN A 26 4.57 5.14 3.77
CA ASN A 26 5.97 4.98 4.15
C ASN A 26 6.40 3.52 4.14
N GLN A 27 5.57 2.61 4.66
CA GLN A 27 5.86 1.17 4.60
C GLN A 27 5.99 0.68 3.15
N LEU A 28 5.08 1.11 2.26
CA LEU A 28 5.18 0.78 0.83
C LEU A 28 6.41 1.39 0.15
N ARG A 29 6.84 2.60 0.56
CA ARG A 29 8.06 3.24 0.04
C ARG A 29 9.30 2.45 0.43
N ILE A 30 9.43 2.08 1.71
CA ILE A 30 10.54 1.25 2.20
C ILE A 30 10.61 -0.05 1.40
N LEU A 31 9.48 -0.76 1.27
CA LEU A 31 9.43 -2.01 0.52
C LEU A 31 9.76 -1.83 -0.97
N SER A 32 9.27 -0.74 -1.59
CA SER A 32 9.57 -0.41 -2.98
C SER A 32 11.05 -0.09 -3.19
N GLU A 33 11.70 0.55 -2.22
CA GLU A 33 13.13 0.88 -2.25
C GLU A 33 13.97 -0.40 -2.13
N ASP A 34 13.65 -1.28 -1.17
CA ASP A 34 14.32 -2.56 -0.98
C ASP A 34 14.29 -3.41 -2.26
N TYR A 35 13.11 -3.55 -2.89
CA TYR A 35 12.97 -4.29 -4.16
C TYR A 35 13.67 -3.59 -5.33
N SER A 36 13.68 -2.25 -5.36
CA SER A 36 14.40 -1.50 -6.37
C SER A 36 15.92 -1.66 -6.24
N GLU A 37 16.43 -1.71 -5.01
CA GLU A 37 17.84 -1.96 -4.73
C GLU A 37 18.25 -3.39 -5.11
N TRP A 38 17.44 -4.38 -4.72
CA TRP A 38 17.65 -5.77 -5.11
C TRP A 38 17.66 -5.91 -6.63
N LEU A 39 16.65 -5.37 -7.32
CA LEU A 39 16.61 -5.35 -8.78
C LEU A 39 17.84 -4.66 -9.37
N GLY A 40 18.24 -3.51 -8.83
CA GLY A 40 19.42 -2.79 -9.28
C GLY A 40 20.70 -3.62 -9.16
N THR A 41 20.87 -4.33 -8.04
CA THR A 41 22.01 -5.23 -7.80
C THR A 41 21.99 -6.40 -8.77
N LEU A 42 20.83 -7.01 -8.98
CA LEU A 42 20.64 -8.10 -9.93
C LEU A 42 21.00 -7.65 -11.34
N LEU A 43 20.54 -6.48 -11.79
CA LEU A 43 20.82 -5.96 -13.12
C LEU A 43 22.29 -5.58 -13.32
N ARG A 44 23.01 -5.17 -12.28
CA ARG A 44 24.44 -4.76 -12.35
C ARG A 44 25.43 -5.90 -12.11
N ASN A 45 25.01 -7.06 -11.60
CA ASN A 45 25.92 -8.14 -11.21
C ASN A 45 26.67 -8.75 -12.42
N PRO A 46 28.02 -8.71 -12.47
CA PRO A 46 28.81 -9.21 -13.60
C PRO A 46 29.00 -10.73 -13.63
N LYS A 47 28.48 -11.49 -12.64
CA LYS A 47 28.83 -12.92 -12.45
C LYS A 47 28.05 -13.94 -13.28
N SER A 48 27.09 -13.55 -14.11
CA SER A 48 26.54 -14.47 -15.11
C SER A 48 27.29 -14.29 -16.43
N SER A 49 27.59 -15.40 -17.11
CA SER A 49 27.94 -15.41 -18.53
C SER A 49 26.77 -14.82 -19.33
N ARG A 50 26.66 -13.49 -19.33
CA ARG A 50 25.48 -12.80 -19.83
C ARG A 50 25.52 -12.77 -21.33
N SER A 51 24.56 -13.46 -21.93
CA SER A 51 24.25 -13.33 -23.35
C SER A 51 23.99 -11.86 -23.68
N GLU A 52 24.17 -11.50 -24.96
CA GLU A 52 23.78 -10.19 -25.48
C GLU A 52 22.31 -9.85 -25.14
N GLU A 53 21.45 -10.88 -25.08
CA GLU A 53 20.03 -10.78 -24.72
C GLU A 53 19.80 -10.32 -23.28
N TRP A 54 20.58 -10.83 -22.32
CA TRP A 54 20.48 -10.35 -20.93
C TRP A 54 20.77 -8.85 -20.85
N SER A 55 21.83 -8.40 -21.52
CA SER A 55 22.26 -7.01 -21.47
C SER A 55 21.22 -6.07 -22.08
N LYS A 56 20.56 -6.51 -23.16
CA LYS A 56 19.44 -5.78 -23.78
C LYS A 56 18.25 -5.66 -22.81
N LYS A 57 17.79 -6.78 -22.23
CA LYS A 57 16.66 -6.79 -21.28
C LYS A 57 16.94 -5.97 -20.02
N ALA A 58 18.16 -6.06 -19.48
CA ALA A 58 18.56 -5.27 -18.33
C ALA A 58 18.55 -3.76 -18.62
N ALA A 59 19.02 -3.35 -19.80
CA ALA A 59 18.99 -1.95 -20.22
C ALA A 59 17.57 -1.44 -20.41
N GLU A 60 16.65 -2.27 -20.91
CA GLU A 60 15.23 -1.92 -21.04
C GLU A 60 14.56 -1.72 -19.67
N LEU A 61 14.76 -2.62 -18.72
CA LEU A 61 14.23 -2.46 -17.35
C LEU A 61 14.80 -1.23 -16.66
N GLN A 62 16.11 -0.97 -16.78
CA GLN A 62 16.73 0.23 -16.22
C GLN A 62 16.15 1.51 -16.82
N LYS A 63 15.85 1.52 -18.12
CA LYS A 63 15.16 2.66 -18.77
C LYS A 63 13.73 2.80 -18.25
N ALA A 64 12.99 1.71 -18.12
CA ALA A 64 11.61 1.73 -17.63
C ALA A 64 11.53 2.26 -16.19
N LEU A 65 12.43 1.81 -15.30
CA LEU A 65 12.52 2.29 -13.91
C LEU A 65 12.79 3.80 -13.83
N LYS A 66 13.67 4.32 -14.70
CA LYS A 66 14.02 5.75 -14.76
C LYS A 66 12.93 6.61 -15.41
N ALA A 67 12.19 6.05 -16.36
CA ALA A 67 11.17 6.77 -17.11
C ALA A 67 9.89 7.04 -16.30
N GLY A 68 9.77 6.46 -15.09
CA GLY A 68 8.65 6.71 -14.18
C GLY A 68 7.31 6.41 -14.86
N GLY A 69 7.04 5.11 -15.10
CA GLY A 69 5.70 4.56 -15.35
C GLY A 69 4.69 5.49 -16.05
N ARG A 70 5.03 6.08 -17.21
CA ARG A 70 4.06 6.88 -17.97
C ARG A 70 2.99 5.94 -18.51
N LYS A 71 1.85 5.94 -17.83
CA LYS A 71 0.59 5.26 -18.13
C LYS A 71 0.16 5.54 -19.58
N GLY A 72 0.63 4.70 -20.50
CA GLY A 72 0.18 4.66 -21.87
C GLY A 72 -0.64 3.40 -22.07
N SER A 73 -1.96 3.54 -22.14
CA SER A 73 -2.98 2.54 -22.49
C SER A 73 -2.88 2.06 -23.95
N LYS A 74 -1.66 1.78 -24.42
CA LYS A 74 -1.43 0.97 -25.61
C LYS A 74 -0.77 -0.31 -25.13
N LYS A 75 -1.30 -1.41 -25.63
CA LYS A 75 -0.83 -2.79 -25.59
C LYS A 75 0.62 -2.87 -26.12
N LYS A 76 1.56 -2.22 -25.45
CA LYS A 76 3.00 -2.40 -25.64
C LYS A 76 3.36 -3.56 -24.72
N GLU A 77 3.91 -4.59 -25.32
CA GLU A 77 4.52 -5.71 -24.62
C GLU A 77 5.33 -5.17 -23.44
N LYS A 78 5.05 -5.67 -22.23
CA LYS A 78 5.81 -5.32 -21.04
C LYS A 78 7.30 -5.55 -21.37
N PRO A 79 8.22 -4.63 -21.00
CA PRO A 79 9.65 -4.88 -21.14
C PRO A 79 9.97 -6.13 -20.30
N GLY A 80 10.21 -7.27 -20.97
CA GLY A 80 10.29 -8.59 -20.30
C GLY A 80 9.48 -9.72 -20.94
N SER A 81 8.53 -9.43 -21.85
CA SER A 81 7.55 -10.36 -22.48
C SER A 81 8.10 -11.63 -23.18
N SER A 82 9.41 -11.86 -23.15
CA SER A 82 10.07 -13.08 -23.63
C SER A 82 10.27 -14.16 -22.57
N ILE A 83 9.89 -13.92 -21.30
CA ILE A 83 10.04 -14.92 -20.24
C ILE A 83 8.92 -15.95 -20.35
N GLU A 84 9.31 -17.22 -20.42
CA GLU A 84 8.38 -18.34 -20.46
C GLU A 84 7.85 -18.66 -19.06
N TRP A 85 6.72 -18.04 -18.70
CA TRP A 85 5.95 -18.43 -17.51
C TRP A 85 5.05 -19.63 -17.81
N LYS A 86 5.12 -20.66 -16.98
CA LYS A 86 4.26 -21.85 -17.06
C LYS A 86 3.26 -21.84 -15.93
N GLN A 87 1.98 -21.85 -16.27
CA GLN A 87 0.93 -21.97 -15.28
C GLN A 87 0.90 -23.39 -14.70
N PHE A 88 0.95 -23.49 -13.38
CA PHE A 88 0.73 -24.72 -12.64
C PHE A 88 -0.41 -24.50 -11.64
N LYS A 89 -1.62 -24.97 -11.98
CA LYS A 89 -2.85 -24.70 -11.22
C LYS A 89 -3.04 -23.19 -11.02
N GLU A 90 -2.92 -22.72 -9.77
CA GLU A 90 -3.13 -21.32 -9.36
C GLU A 90 -1.83 -20.50 -9.28
N ILE A 91 -0.66 -21.11 -9.53
CA ILE A 91 0.64 -20.44 -9.47
C ILE A 91 1.33 -20.43 -10.84
N MET A 92 2.26 -19.49 -11.02
CA MET A 92 3.11 -19.39 -12.20
C MET A 92 4.54 -19.82 -11.86
N LEU A 93 5.15 -20.63 -12.72
CA LEU A 93 6.52 -21.12 -12.58
C LEU A 93 7.38 -20.53 -13.70
N CYS A 94 8.61 -20.15 -13.37
CA CYS A 94 9.60 -19.70 -14.34
C CYS A 94 10.95 -20.35 -14.05
N SER A 95 11.62 -20.83 -15.10
CA SER A 95 12.99 -21.32 -15.04
C SER A 95 13.97 -20.43 -15.80
N ASP A 96 13.51 -19.33 -16.40
CA ASP A 96 14.36 -18.33 -17.05
C ASP A 96 15.20 -17.60 -15.99
N SER A 97 16.49 -17.45 -16.27
CA SER A 97 17.45 -16.65 -15.51
C SER A 97 16.98 -15.23 -15.19
N PHE A 98 16.12 -14.63 -16.04
CA PHE A 98 15.63 -13.26 -15.93
C PHE A 98 14.30 -13.17 -15.15
N GLY A 99 13.68 -14.31 -14.80
CA GLY A 99 12.40 -14.35 -14.09
C GLY A 99 12.40 -13.62 -12.75
N GLU A 100 13.51 -13.69 -12.00
CA GLU A 100 13.68 -12.95 -10.75
C GLU A 100 13.64 -11.42 -10.98
N ALA A 101 14.30 -10.93 -12.04
CA ALA A 101 14.32 -9.51 -12.36
C ALA A 101 12.92 -9.01 -12.79
N GLU A 102 12.15 -9.84 -13.49
CA GLU A 102 10.79 -9.49 -13.91
C GLU A 102 9.84 -9.39 -12.71
N ILE A 103 9.83 -10.36 -11.80
CA ILE A 103 8.98 -10.30 -10.58
C ILE A 103 9.31 -9.04 -9.77
N LEU A 104 10.59 -8.73 -9.57
CA LEU A 104 11.00 -7.53 -8.83
C LEU A 104 10.54 -6.24 -9.54
N PHE A 105 10.64 -6.18 -10.86
CA PHE A 105 10.17 -5.03 -11.63
C PHE A 105 8.65 -4.85 -11.51
N GLU A 106 7.88 -5.93 -11.66
CA GLU A 106 6.43 -5.90 -11.51
C GLU A 106 6.01 -5.45 -10.10
N ALA A 107 6.66 -5.99 -9.07
CA ALA A 107 6.40 -5.60 -7.68
C ALA A 107 6.68 -4.12 -7.44
N VAL A 108 7.81 -3.59 -7.93
CA VAL A 108 8.15 -2.16 -7.80
C VAL A 108 7.13 -1.28 -8.52
N GLU A 109 6.71 -1.62 -9.74
CA GLU A 109 5.69 -0.85 -10.47
C GLU A 109 4.33 -0.90 -9.77
N GLU A 110 3.95 -2.05 -9.22
CA GLU A 110 2.71 -2.18 -8.45
C GLU A 110 2.75 -1.32 -7.17
N LEU A 111 3.85 -1.38 -6.41
CA LEU A 111 4.03 -0.59 -5.19
C LEU A 111 4.01 0.91 -5.48
N LYS A 112 4.70 1.38 -6.52
CA LYS A 112 4.63 2.77 -6.98
C LYS A 112 3.20 3.18 -7.32
N GLY A 113 2.47 2.32 -8.05
CA GLY A 113 1.07 2.56 -8.37
C GLY A 113 0.16 2.65 -7.14
N LYS A 114 0.43 1.88 -6.08
CA LYS A 114 -0.27 1.96 -4.80
C LYS A 114 0.06 3.26 -4.05
N ILE A 115 1.34 3.62 -3.96
CA ILE A 115 1.81 4.88 -3.35
C ILE A 115 1.12 6.09 -4.00
N GLU A 116 1.09 6.17 -5.34
CA GLU A 116 0.41 7.26 -6.04
C GLU A 116 -1.09 7.34 -5.73
N LYS A 117 -1.76 6.20 -5.52
CA LYS A 117 -3.18 6.18 -5.15
C LYS A 117 -3.38 6.69 -3.73
N LEU A 118 -2.56 6.25 -2.77
CA LEU A 118 -2.63 6.70 -1.38
C LEU A 118 -2.39 8.21 -1.28
N GLU A 119 -1.40 8.75 -2.01
CA GLU A 119 -1.14 10.19 -2.06
C GLU A 119 -2.32 10.99 -2.62
N LYS A 120 -3.04 10.46 -3.61
CA LYS A 120 -4.25 11.10 -4.15
C LYS A 120 -5.39 11.08 -3.14
N ILE A 121 -5.60 9.95 -2.46
CA ILE A 121 -6.63 9.83 -1.42
C ILE A 121 -6.33 10.79 -0.26
N LYS A 122 -5.06 10.88 0.17
CA LYS A 122 -4.63 11.82 1.20
C LYS A 122 -5.00 13.26 0.84
N LYS A 123 -4.71 13.69 -0.39
CA LYS A 123 -5.11 15.03 -0.88
C LYS A 123 -6.62 15.23 -0.87
N SER A 124 -7.40 14.23 -1.29
CA SER A 124 -8.87 14.30 -1.22
C SER A 124 -9.38 14.44 0.22
N ILE A 125 -8.74 13.80 1.20
CA ILE A 125 -9.09 13.96 2.62
C ILE A 125 -8.71 15.35 3.14
N GLU A 126 -7.57 15.90 2.73
CA GLU A 126 -7.18 17.28 3.04
C GLU A 126 -8.18 18.30 2.45
N ASP A 127 -8.69 18.05 1.25
CA ASP A 127 -9.73 18.88 0.66
C ASP A 127 -11.04 18.78 1.45
N LEU A 128 -11.45 17.58 1.88
CA LEU A 128 -12.64 17.39 2.73
C LEU A 128 -12.56 18.17 4.05
N GLU A 129 -11.39 18.18 4.69
CA GLU A 129 -11.13 18.96 5.90
C GLU A 129 -11.34 20.46 5.66
N ARG A 130 -10.92 20.97 4.49
CA ARG A 130 -11.14 22.39 4.09
C ARG A 130 -12.61 22.71 3.81
N TYR A 131 -13.41 21.74 3.37
CA TYR A 131 -14.85 21.90 3.17
C TYR A 131 -15.66 21.92 4.48
N GLY A 132 -15.02 21.73 5.64
CA GLY A 132 -15.66 21.85 6.95
C GLY A 132 -16.35 20.58 7.45
N LEU A 133 -16.22 19.46 6.73
CA LEU A 133 -16.56 18.13 7.22
C LEU A 133 -15.41 17.68 8.14
N GLY A 134 -15.61 17.63 9.46
CA GLY A 134 -14.45 17.36 10.33
C GLY A 134 -14.67 17.36 11.83
N LYS A 135 -15.62 18.15 12.35
CA LYS A 135 -15.80 18.32 13.79
C LYS A 135 -16.84 17.31 14.28
N GLU A 136 -16.48 16.55 15.32
CA GLU A 136 -17.39 15.67 16.07
C GLU A 136 -18.06 14.59 15.19
N MET A 137 -17.22 13.85 14.44
CA MET A 137 -17.66 12.77 13.57
C MET A 137 -16.80 11.52 13.79
N ARG A 138 -17.41 10.34 13.76
CA ARG A 138 -16.72 9.06 13.59
C ARG A 138 -16.69 8.68 12.11
N TYR A 139 -15.56 8.17 11.65
CA TYR A 139 -15.33 7.78 10.26
C TYR A 139 -15.13 6.26 10.18
N ILE A 140 -16.07 5.56 9.56
CA ILE A 140 -15.96 4.12 9.34
C ILE A 140 -15.43 3.90 7.93
N THR A 141 -14.20 3.44 7.82
CA THR A 141 -13.47 3.30 6.56
C THR A 141 -13.36 1.84 6.15
N TYR A 142 -13.82 1.53 4.95
CA TYR A 142 -13.57 0.25 4.29
C TYR A 142 -12.26 0.35 3.49
N ILE A 143 -11.28 -0.44 3.89
CA ILE A 143 -9.93 -0.47 3.35
C ILE A 143 -9.75 -1.81 2.63
N LYS A 144 -9.30 -1.76 1.39
CA LYS A 144 -8.99 -2.94 0.59
C LYS A 144 -7.56 -2.84 0.08
N ASP A 145 -6.76 -3.87 0.35
CA ASP A 145 -5.34 -3.95 -0.01
C ASP A 145 -4.56 -2.72 0.47
N GLY A 146 -4.81 -2.27 1.71
CA GLY A 146 -4.22 -1.07 2.30
C GLY A 146 -4.79 0.26 1.77
N ILE A 147 -5.72 0.24 0.82
CA ILE A 147 -6.28 1.43 0.18
C ILE A 147 -7.71 1.71 0.68
N PRO A 148 -7.98 2.87 1.29
CA PRO A 148 -9.35 3.30 1.60
C PRO A 148 -10.19 3.43 0.33
N GLN A 149 -11.34 2.75 0.28
CA GLN A 149 -12.26 2.83 -0.86
C GLN A 149 -13.59 3.50 -0.53
N LYS A 150 -14.06 3.39 0.72
CA LYS A 150 -15.33 3.96 1.16
C LYS A 150 -15.18 4.48 2.58
N ILE A 151 -15.78 5.64 2.86
CA ILE A 151 -15.80 6.26 4.19
C ILE A 151 -17.25 6.63 4.50
N ILE A 152 -17.74 6.17 5.65
CA ILE A 152 -19.04 6.55 6.20
C ILE A 152 -18.80 7.56 7.31
N PHE A 153 -19.57 8.65 7.32
CA PHE A 153 -19.56 9.68 8.34
C PHE A 153 -20.72 9.46 9.30
N LYS A 154 -20.46 9.42 10.60
CA LYS A 154 -21.49 9.38 11.65
C LYS A 154 -21.26 10.49 12.66
N SER A 155 -22.32 11.23 13.00
CA SER A 155 -22.27 12.20 14.09
C SER A 155 -21.95 11.49 15.41
N THR A 156 -21.12 12.07 16.25
CA THR A 156 -20.89 11.53 17.60
C THR A 156 -22.14 11.57 18.49
N GLU A 157 -23.09 12.49 18.24
CA GLU A 157 -24.34 12.59 19.02
C GLU A 157 -25.25 11.37 18.86
N GLU A 158 -25.33 10.76 17.67
CA GLU A 158 -26.09 9.51 17.45
C GLU A 158 -25.48 8.32 18.21
N SER A 159 -24.21 8.41 18.60
CA SER A 159 -23.51 7.35 19.31
C SER A 159 -23.47 7.56 20.84
N GLU A 160 -23.50 8.80 21.33
CA GLU A 160 -23.61 9.11 22.76
C GLU A 160 -24.96 8.71 23.35
N ALA A 161 -26.03 8.69 22.53
CA ALA A 161 -27.33 8.16 22.93
C ALA A 161 -27.27 6.65 23.29
N LEU A 162 -26.24 5.93 22.87
CA LEU A 162 -26.06 4.49 23.11
C LEU A 162 -25.02 4.15 24.19
N GLU A 163 -24.14 5.08 24.59
CA GLU A 163 -22.94 4.78 25.40
C GLU A 163 -22.88 5.53 26.75
N LYS A 164 -24.01 5.80 27.42
CA LYS A 164 -23.97 6.25 28.83
C LYS A 164 -23.64 5.08 29.75
N PHE A 165 -22.35 4.90 30.04
CA PHE A 165 -21.89 4.02 31.10
C PHE A 165 -21.72 4.83 32.40
N GLU A 166 -22.53 4.51 33.41
CA GLU A 166 -22.42 5.11 34.76
C GLU A 166 -21.82 4.08 35.71
N PHE A 167 -20.64 4.37 36.25
CA PHE A 167 -20.03 3.56 37.31
C PHE A 167 -20.22 4.26 38.66
N SER A 168 -20.89 3.57 39.58
CA SER A 168 -21.04 3.99 40.98
C SER A 168 -20.42 2.95 41.90
N GLY A 169 -19.52 3.38 42.78
CA GLY A 169 -18.84 2.53 43.76
C GLY A 169 -18.62 3.28 45.06
N ASN A 170 -18.97 2.63 46.18
CA ASN A 170 -18.73 3.15 47.53
C ASN A 170 -17.62 2.34 48.19
N PHE A 171 -16.67 3.03 48.84
CA PHE A 171 -15.59 2.41 49.59
C PHE A 171 -15.74 2.72 51.08
N SER A 172 -15.59 1.71 51.93
CA SER A 172 -15.59 1.87 53.39
C SER A 172 -14.35 1.23 54.00
N VAL A 173 -13.64 1.98 54.83
CA VAL A 173 -12.46 1.51 55.56
C VAL A 173 -12.89 1.08 56.96
N THR A 174 -12.77 -0.22 57.27
CA THR A 174 -12.93 -0.72 58.64
C THR A 174 -11.63 -0.53 59.41
N LYS A 175 -11.65 0.29 60.47
CA LYS A 175 -10.53 0.36 61.42
C LYS A 175 -10.40 -0.99 62.15
N GLN A 176 -9.26 -1.65 62.00
CA GLN A 176 -8.92 -2.78 62.86
C GLN A 176 -8.63 -2.26 64.27
N THR A 177 -9.24 -2.93 65.26
CA THR A 177 -9.16 -2.62 66.70
C THR A 177 -7.94 -3.28 67.31
#